data_AF-A0A4P5Z5V8-F1
#
_entry.id   AF-A0A4P5Z5V8-F1
#
_cell.length_a   1.000
_cell.length_b   1.000
_cell.length_c   1.000
_cell.angle_alpha   90.00
_cell.angle_beta   90.00
_cell.angle_gamma   90.00
#
_symmetry.space_group_name_H-M   'P 1'
#
loop_
_entity.id
_entity.type
_entity.pdbx_description
1 polymer ?
#
loop_
_entity_poly.entity_id
_entity_poly.type
_entity_poly.pdbx_seq_one_letter_code
_entity_poly.pdbx_strand_id
1 'polypeptide(L)'
;MESESRLALTGPRRHVSRVKTLVATQPATHLVGSFRTFGAFGPVYQVVGPVNGEKVHVVVVQSGEELDYPTAQALQDPETE
;
A
#
# COMPACT_ATOMS: atom_id res chain seq x y z
N MET A 1 -37.06 26.65 35.44
CA MET A 1 -37.95 27.20 34.40
C MET A 1 -37.12 28.28 33.73
N GLU A 2 -36.67 28.24 32.49
CA GLU A 2 -36.98 27.51 31.25
C GLU A 2 -35.66 27.51 30.44
N SER A 3 -35.17 26.36 29.97
CA SER A 3 -35.37 25.83 28.62
C SER A 3 -34.56 26.53 27.51
N GLU A 4 -33.56 25.77 27.04
CA GLU A 4 -33.10 25.58 25.67
C GLU A 4 -32.93 26.79 24.72
N SER A 5 -31.71 26.96 24.21
CA SER A 5 -31.48 27.34 22.82
C SER A 5 -30.21 26.66 22.30
N ARG A 6 -30.42 25.56 21.59
CA ARG A 6 -29.45 24.85 20.75
C ARG A 6 -28.94 25.80 19.65
N LEU A 7 -27.62 25.85 19.42
CA LEU A 7 -27.09 26.31 18.14
C LEU A 7 -25.76 25.64 17.77
N ALA A 8 -25.74 25.11 16.54
CA ALA A 8 -24.61 24.91 15.63
C ALA A 8 -23.58 23.80 15.94
N LEU A 9 -23.93 22.60 15.47
CA LEU A 9 -23.17 21.82 14.45
C LEU A 9 -21.76 22.35 14.11
N THR A 10 -20.73 21.88 14.80
CA THR A 10 -19.35 21.93 14.27
C THR A 10 -19.00 20.54 13.74
N GLY A 11 -19.11 20.38 12.42
CA GLY A 11 -18.84 19.12 11.74
C GLY A 11 -17.43 18.57 11.97
N PRO A 12 -17.23 17.26 11.83
CA PRO A 12 -15.92 16.65 12.00
C PRO A 12 -14.97 17.14 10.89
N ARG A 13 -13.83 17.71 11.29
CA ARG A 13 -12.69 17.96 10.39
C ARG A 13 -12.15 16.62 9.92
N ARG A 14 -12.68 16.10 8.81
CA ARG A 14 -12.04 15.04 8.05
C ARG A 14 -10.72 15.59 7.52
N HIS A 15 -9.62 15.19 8.15
CA HIS A 15 -8.33 15.19 7.48
C HIS A 15 -8.46 14.24 6.30
N VAL A 16 -8.68 14.83 5.11
CA VAL A 16 -8.39 14.13 3.87
C VAL A 16 -6.88 13.99 3.81
N SER A 17 -6.37 12.84 4.24
CA SER A 17 -4.99 12.43 3.94
C SER A 17 -4.85 12.55 2.43
N ARG A 18 -4.08 13.55 2.01
CA ARG A 18 -3.74 13.80 0.62
C ARG A 18 -3.11 12.51 0.10
N VAL A 19 -3.87 11.73 -0.66
CA VAL A 19 -3.31 10.63 -1.45
C VAL A 19 -2.38 11.31 -2.43
N LYS A 20 -1.09 11.28 -2.10
CA LYS A 20 -0.03 11.76 -2.98
C LYS A 20 0.02 10.69 -4.06
N THR A 21 -0.76 10.87 -5.12
CA THR A 21 -0.67 10.04 -6.32
C THR A 21 0.70 10.29 -6.92
N LEU A 22 1.68 9.57 -6.41
CA LEU A 22 2.98 9.43 -7.02
C LEU A 22 2.70 8.67 -8.29
N VAL A 23 2.87 9.34 -9.44
CA VAL A 23 2.88 8.69 -10.75
C VAL A 23 3.86 7.54 -10.64
N ALA A 24 3.33 6.32 -10.55
CA ALA A 24 4.15 5.14 -10.50
C ALA A 24 4.87 5.02 -11.83
N THR A 25 6.19 4.85 -11.76
CA THR A 25 6.97 4.41 -12.91
C THR A 25 6.36 3.09 -13.39
N GLN A 26 6.04 2.98 -14.68
CA GLN A 26 5.35 1.86 -15.32
C GLN A 26 5.71 0.43 -14.84
N PRO A 27 7.00 0.08 -14.54
CA PRO A 27 7.31 -1.27 -14.06
C PRO A 27 6.67 -1.63 -12.72
N ALA A 28 6.59 -0.70 -11.76
CA ALA A 28 6.07 -1.00 -10.42
C ALA A 28 4.56 -1.26 -10.45
N THR A 29 3.82 -0.57 -11.33
CA THR A 29 2.38 -0.79 -11.53
C THR A 29 2.05 -2.15 -12.11
N HIS A 30 2.91 -2.74 -12.94
CA HIS A 30 2.66 -4.05 -13.53
C HIS A 30 2.75 -5.20 -12.51
N LEU A 31 3.41 -4.95 -11.37
CA LEU A 31 3.55 -5.93 -10.30
C LEU A 31 2.35 -5.97 -9.36
N VAL A 32 1.53 -4.92 -9.31
CA VAL A 32 0.45 -4.83 -8.32
C VAL A 32 -0.55 -5.97 -8.50
N GLY A 33 -0.80 -6.71 -7.42
CA GLY A 33 -1.66 -7.89 -7.41
C GLY A 33 -0.92 -9.21 -7.64
N SER A 34 0.35 -9.19 -8.08
CA SER A 34 1.15 -10.41 -8.22
C SER A 34 1.57 -10.97 -6.87
N PHE A 35 1.72 -12.30 -6.84
CA PHE A 35 2.35 -13.04 -5.75
C PHE A 35 3.72 -13.51 -6.22
N ARG A 36 4.75 -13.27 -5.41
CA ARG A 36 6.12 -13.62 -5.74
C ARG A 36 6.84 -14.19 -4.53
N THR A 37 7.94 -14.87 -4.78
CA THR A 37 8.78 -15.47 -3.70
C THR A 37 10.04 -14.64 -3.53
N PHE A 38 10.43 -14.31 -2.29
CA PHE A 38 11.70 -13.61 -2.07
C PHE A 38 12.88 -14.50 -2.51
N GLY A 39 13.53 -14.14 -3.62
CA GLY A 39 14.52 -14.99 -4.28
C GLY A 39 13.97 -16.38 -4.60
N ALA A 40 14.85 -17.38 -4.64
CA ALA A 40 14.48 -18.74 -5.03
C ALA A 40 13.77 -19.55 -3.93
N PHE A 41 13.93 -19.19 -2.66
CA PHE A 41 13.52 -20.04 -1.51
C PHE A 41 12.91 -19.27 -0.33
N GLY A 42 12.67 -17.96 -0.48
CA GLY A 42 12.12 -17.14 0.59
C GLY A 42 10.62 -17.31 0.79
N PRO A 43 10.01 -16.51 1.68
CA PRO A 43 8.56 -16.49 1.84
C PRO A 43 7.86 -15.88 0.63
N VAL A 44 6.56 -16.12 0.52
CA VAL A 44 5.72 -15.59 -0.56
C VAL A 44 5.18 -14.25 -0.09
N TYR A 45 5.19 -13.26 -0.96
CA TYR A 45 4.63 -11.94 -0.71
C TYR A 45 3.70 -11.53 -1.83
N GLN A 46 2.72 -10.70 -1.48
CA GLN A 46 1.85 -10.03 -2.42
C GLN A 46 2.33 -8.59 -2.63
N VAL A 47 2.38 -8.14 -3.88
CA VAL A 47 2.62 -6.73 -4.19
C VAL A 47 1.31 -5.97 -4.12
N VAL A 48 1.21 -5.00 -3.21
CA VAL A 48 -0.04 -4.24 -2.98
C VAL A 48 -0.02 -2.82 -3.55
N GLY A 49 1.15 -2.28 -3.86
CA GLY A 49 1.22 -0.97 -4.51
C GLY A 49 2.63 -0.45 -4.79
N PRO A 50 2.78 0.57 -5.65
CA PRO A 50 4.05 1.25 -5.89
C PRO A 50 4.38 2.28 -4.80
N VAL A 51 5.67 2.46 -4.49
CA VAL A 51 6.20 3.44 -3.53
C VAL A 51 7.30 4.26 -4.20
N ASN A 52 7.03 5.55 -4.42
CA ASN A 52 7.94 6.52 -5.05
C ASN A 52 8.52 6.09 -6.42
N GLY A 53 7.96 5.06 -7.07
CA GLY A 53 8.42 4.53 -8.35
C GLY A 53 9.70 3.68 -8.30
N GLU A 54 10.35 3.57 -7.14
CA GLU A 54 11.58 2.79 -6.95
C GLU A 54 11.33 1.51 -6.15
N LYS A 55 10.33 1.52 -5.28
CA LYS A 55 9.94 0.40 -4.44
C LYS A 55 8.49 0.00 -4.70
N VAL A 56 8.14 -1.17 -4.21
CA VAL A 56 6.78 -1.65 -4.08
C VAL A 56 6.50 -1.93 -2.61
N HIS A 57 5.30 -1.61 -2.16
CA HIS A 57 4.80 -2.04 -0.88
C HIS A 57 4.32 -3.49 -1.02
N VAL A 58 4.76 -4.36 -0.13
CA VAL A 58 4.46 -5.80 -0.17
C VAL A 58 3.97 -6.29 1.19
N VAL A 59 3.14 -7.33 1.16
CA VAL A 59 2.66 -8.04 2.35
C VAL A 59 3.13 -9.49 2.28
N VAL A 60 3.86 -9.95 3.29
CA VAL A 60 4.31 -11.34 3.39
C VAL A 60 3.11 -12.22 3.73
N VAL A 61 2.80 -13.19 2.87
CA VAL A 61 1.56 -13.99 2.95
C VAL A 61 1.51 -14.82 4.25
N GLN A 62 2.65 -15.37 4.69
CA GLN A 62 2.69 -16.24 5.87
C GLN A 62 2.53 -15.49 7.20
N SER A 63 3.05 -14.26 7.30
CA SER A 63 3.12 -13.52 8.56
C SER A 63 2.20 -12.29 8.61
N GLY A 64 1.77 -11.78 7.46
CA GLY A 64 1.11 -10.47 7.35
C GLY A 64 2.07 -9.29 7.51
N GLU A 65 3.39 -9.51 7.53
CA GLU A 65 4.38 -8.43 7.64
C GLU A 65 4.33 -7.52 6.40
N GLU A 66 4.33 -6.21 6.61
CA GLU A 66 4.30 -5.20 5.56
C GLU A 66 5.65 -4.50 5.44
N LEU A 67 6.22 -4.42 4.23
CA LEU A 67 7.48 -3.72 3.99
C LEU A 67 7.57 -3.11 2.59
N ASP A 68 8.47 -2.15 2.44
CA ASP A 68 8.80 -1.58 1.13
C ASP A 68 10.00 -2.31 0.51
N TYR A 69 9.76 -2.97 -0.61
CA TYR A 69 10.73 -3.82 -1.30
C TYR A 69 11.19 -3.20 -2.63
N PRO A 70 12.47 -3.29 -3.01
CA PRO A 70 12.96 -2.70 -4.26
C PRO A 70 12.24 -3.29 -5.49
N THR A 71 11.70 -2.43 -6.36
CA THR A 71 11.00 -2.86 -7.59
C THR A 71 11.92 -3.70 -8.47
N ALA A 72 13.21 -3.35 -8.53
CA ALA A 72 14.20 -4.09 -9.31
C ALA A 72 14.40 -5.54 -8.83
N GLN A 73 14.35 -5.77 -7.52
CA GLN A 73 14.44 -7.13 -6.96
C GLN A 73 13.11 -7.86 -7.16
N ALA A 74 11.99 -7.18 -6.89
CA ALA A 74 10.68 -7.75 -7.12
C ALA A 74 10.52 -8.25 -8.55
N LEU A 75 10.99 -7.51 -9.56
CA LEU A 75 10.97 -7.93 -10.97
C LEU A 75 11.74 -9.22 -11.26
N GLN A 76 12.75 -9.57 -10.47
CA GLN A 76 13.60 -10.75 -10.67
C GLN A 76 13.12 -11.98 -9.89
N ASP A 77 12.36 -11.78 -8.83
CA ASP A 77 11.81 -12.85 -8.00
C ASP A 77 10.83 -13.72 -8.81
N PRO A 78 10.80 -15.05 -8.64
CA PRO A 78 9.85 -15.88 -9.38
C PRO A 78 8.41 -15.52 -9.00
N GLU A 79 7.53 -15.49 -10.00
CA GLU A 79 6.09 -15.38 -9.79
C GLU A 79 5.53 -16.71 -9.28
N THR A 80 4.59 -16.63 -8.35
CA THR A 80 3.93 -17.77 -7.70
C THR A 80 2.42 -17.63 -7.91
N GLU A 81 1.75 -18.71 -8.30
CA GLU A 81 0.28 -18.77 -8.42
C GLU A 81 -0.43 -19.03 -7.08
#